data_AF-A0ABD4EI91-F1
#
_entry.id   AF-A0ABD4EI91-F1
#
_cell.length_a   1.000
_cell.length_b   1.000
_cell.length_c   1.000
_cell.angle_alpha   90.00
_cell.angle_beta   90.00
_cell.angle_gamma   90.00
#
_symmetry.space_group_name_H-M   'P 1'
#
loop_
_entity.id
_entity.type
_entity.pdbx_description
1 polymer ?
#
loop_
_entity_poly.entity_id
_entity_poly.type
_entity_poly.pdbx_seq_one_letter_code
_entity_poly.pdbx_strand_id
1 'polypeptide(L)' 'MAVLASVRITIFLNTFDSRTIKHIKAAPMVRLIVMGVSIILILITLNLVIGVVRGTIIHDVIYFFRKDVDIHA' A
#
# COMPACT_ATOMS: atom_id res chain seq x y z
N MET A 1 25.69 14.06 -7.24
CA MET A 1 24.26 14.23 -6.90
C MET A 1 23.92 13.62 -5.52
N ALA A 2 24.71 13.88 -4.47
CA ALA A 2 24.46 13.31 -3.15
C ALA A 2 23.38 14.08 -2.37
N VAL A 3 23.34 15.42 -2.53
CA VAL A 3 22.42 16.30 -1.82
C VAL A 3 20.95 16.03 -2.17
N LEU A 4 20.64 15.80 -3.45
CA LEU A 4 19.27 15.47 -3.87
C LEU A 4 18.82 14.10 -3.36
N ALA A 5 19.74 13.14 -3.24
CA ALA A 5 19.44 11.81 -2.73
C ALA A 5 19.11 11.86 -1.23
N SER A 6 19.89 12.61 -0.43
CA SER A 6 19.63 12.75 0.99
C SER A 6 18.28 13.41 1.27
N VAL A 7 17.93 14.47 0.53
CA VAL A 7 16.62 15.15 0.66
C VAL A 7 15.46 14.18 0.37
N ARG A 8 15.56 13.37 -0.69
CA ARG A 8 14.53 12.38 -1.03
C ARG A 8 14.38 11.30 0.06
N ILE A 9 15.50 10.83 0.61
CA ILE A 9 15.51 9.86 1.71
C ILE A 9 14.88 10.47 2.96
N THR A 10 15.20 11.72 3.31
CA THR A 10 14.59 12.41 4.45
C THR A 10 13.08 12.58 4.29
N ILE A 11 12.60 12.96 3.09
CA ILE A 11 11.16 13.08 2.80
C ILE A 11 10.47 11.72 2.88
N PHE A 12 11.10 10.66 2.35
CA PHE A 12 10.59 9.30 2.43
C PHE A 12 10.44 8.84 3.88
N LEU A 13 11.49 8.98 4.69
CA LEU A 13 11.48 8.59 6.10
C LEU A 13 10.44 9.38 6.89
N ASN A 14 10.34 10.70 6.69
CA ASN A 14 9.34 11.53 7.36
C ASN A 14 7.89 11.14 6.99
N THR A 15 7.69 10.60 5.79
CA THR A 15 6.37 10.12 5.33
C THR A 15 6.04 8.72 5.88
N PHE A 16 7.03 7.82 5.94
CA PHE A 16 6.82 6.42 6.35
C PHE A 16 6.79 6.20 7.87
N ASP A 17 7.53 6.99 8.66
CA ASP A 17 7.88 6.65 10.03
C ASP A 17 6.69 6.63 11.02
N SER A 18 5.84 7.65 11.04
CA SER A 18 4.90 7.81 12.18
C SER A 18 3.42 7.64 11.83
N ARG A 19 2.99 8.02 10.62
CA ARG A 19 1.58 7.90 10.20
C ARG A 19 1.24 6.50 9.72
N THR A 20 2.13 5.88 8.95
CA THR A 20 1.90 4.55 8.36
C THR A 20 1.86 3.46 9.42
N ILE A 21 2.79 3.47 10.39
CA ILE A 21 2.85 2.44 11.44
C ILE A 21 1.60 2.46 12.33
N LYS A 22 1.12 3.66 12.71
CA LYS A 22 -0.13 3.80 13.49
C LYS A 22 -1.36 3.34 12.70
N HIS A 23 -1.42 3.63 11.40
CA HIS A 23 -2.50 3.17 10.54
C HIS A 23 -2.48 1.65 10.33
N ILE A 24 -1.31 1.05 10.15
CA ILE A 24 -1.12 -0.39 10.05
C ILE A 24 -1.62 -1.08 11.32
N LYS A 25 -1.27 -0.55 12.50
CA LYS A 25 -1.66 -1.17 13.78
C LYS A 25 -3.17 -1.06 14.08
N ALA A 26 -3.83 -0.02 13.57
CA ALA A 26 -5.25 0.24 13.82
C ALA A 26 -6.18 -0.27 12.69
N ALA A 27 -5.64 -0.66 11.53
CA ALA A 27 -6.44 -1.03 10.38
C ALA A 27 -6.87 -2.50 10.38
N PRO A 28 -8.04 -2.81 9.80
CA PRO A 28 -8.47 -4.19 9.57
C PRO A 28 -7.45 -4.94 8.69
N MET A 29 -7.24 -6.23 9.01
CA MET A 29 -6.22 -7.11 8.40
C MET A 29 -6.16 -7.03 6.86
N VAL A 30 -7.31 -6.91 6.19
CA VAL A 30 -7.40 -6.81 4.72
C VAL A 30 -6.78 -5.53 4.18
N ARG A 31 -7.01 -4.38 4.83
CA ARG A 31 -6.38 -3.11 4.41
C ARG A 31 -4.87 -3.16 4.56
N LEU A 32 -4.40 -3.84 5.60
CA LEU A 32 -2.97 -4.04 5.88
C LEU A 32 -2.30 -4.85 4.77
N ILE A 33 -2.94 -5.94 4.33
CA ILE A 33 -2.46 -6.78 3.22
C ILE A 33 -2.42 -5.98 1.91
N VAL A 34 -3.50 -5.27 1.55
CA VAL A 34 -3.52 -4.47 0.32
C VAL A 34 -2.45 -3.38 0.32
N MET A 35 -2.25 -2.72 1.47
CA MET A 35 -1.22 -1.70 1.64
C MET A 35 0.19 -2.31 1.49
N GLY A 36 0.46 -3.45 2.14
CA GLY A 36 1.74 -4.16 2.03
C GLY A 36 2.05 -4.63 0.62
N VAL A 37 1.08 -5.23 -0.07
CA VAL A 37 1.21 -5.67 -1.47
C VAL A 37 1.50 -4.48 -2.39
N SER A 38 0.82 -3.35 -2.18
CA SER A 38 1.03 -2.14 -2.97
C SER A 38 2.45 -1.58 -2.78
N ILE A 39 2.94 -1.52 -1.53
CA ILE A 39 4.31 -1.09 -1.23
C ILE A 39 5.33 -1.99 -1.95
N ILE A 40 5.19 -3.30 -1.84
CA ILE A 40 6.10 -4.26 -2.49
C ILE A 40 6.09 -4.07 -4.01
N LEU A 41 4.92 -3.89 -4.63
CA LEU A 41 4.81 -3.65 -6.07
C LEU A 41 5.52 -2.36 -6.51
N ILE A 42 5.38 -1.28 -5.74
CA ILE A 42 6.02 0.00 -6.02
C ILE A 42 7.54 -0.15 -5.94
N LEU A 43 8.05 -0.89 -4.94
CA LEU A 43 9.49 -1.14 -4.78
C LEU A 43 10.07 -1.96 -5.93
N ILE A 44 9.38 -3.00 -6.41
CA ILE A 44 9.87 -3.83 -7.52
C ILE A 44 9.83 -3.07 -8.84
N THR A 45 8.75 -2.34 -9.09
CA THR A 45 8.53 -1.68 -10.38
C THR A 45 9.28 -0.35 -10.48
N LEU A 46 9.80 0.18 -9.36
CA LEU A 46 10.29 1.57 -9.22
C LEU A 46 9.31 2.61 -9.82
N ASN A 47 8.03 2.26 -9.89
CA ASN A 47 6.99 3.06 -10.53
C ASN A 47 5.74 3.08 -9.65
N LEU A 48 5.48 4.25 -9.08
CA LEU A 48 4.34 4.49 -8.20
C LEU A 48 3.01 4.26 -8.93
N VAL A 49 2.90 4.71 -10.18
CA VAL A 49 1.64 4.64 -10.95
C VAL A 49 1.23 3.19 -11.18
N ILE A 50 2.17 2.35 -11.61
CA ILE A 50 1.89 0.93 -11.86
C ILE A 50 1.49 0.22 -10.57
N GLY A 51 2.17 0.53 -9.45
CA GLY A 51 1.83 -0.04 -8.15
C GLY A 51 0.42 0.32 -7.68
N VAL A 52 0.00 1.58 -7.84
CA VAL A 52 -1.35 2.04 -7.46
C VAL A 52 -2.44 1.43 -8.35
N VAL A 53 -2.23 1.39 -9.67
CA VAL A 53 -3.21 0.81 -10.61
C VAL A 53 -3.39 -0.69 -10.36
N ARG A 54 -2.30 -1.44 -10.16
CA ARG A 54 -2.41 -2.87 -9.84
C ARG A 54 -2.99 -3.12 -8.45
N GLY A 55 -2.61 -2.32 -7.45
CA GLY A 55 -3.14 -2.45 -6.08
C GLY A 55 -4.65 -2.20 -6.01
N THR A 56 -5.17 -1.24 -6.78
CA THR A 56 -6.61 -0.94 -6.86
C THR A 56 -7.40 -2.07 -7.51
N ILE A 57 -6.91 -2.63 -8.62
CA ILE A 57 -7.53 -3.81 -9.26
C ILE A 57 -7.59 -4.98 -8.29
N ILE A 58 -6.49 -5.27 -7.58
CA ILE A 58 -6.44 -6.36 -6.58
C ILE A 58 -7.45 -6.13 -5.45
N HIS A 59 -7.51 -4.90 -4.92
CA HIS A 59 -8.45 -4.56 -3.86
C HIS A 59 -9.90 -4.75 -4.31
N ASP A 60 -10.24 -4.30 -5.52
CA ASP A 60 -11.59 -4.38 -6.06
C ASP A 60 -12.03 -5.83 -6.28
N VAL A 61 -11.14 -6.67 -6.84
CA VAL A 61 -11.37 -8.10 -7.01
C VAL A 61 -11.59 -8.81 -5.66
N ILE A 62 -10.73 -8.54 -4.66
CA ILE A 62 -10.89 -9.14 -3.32
C ILE A 62 -12.21 -8.72 -2.68
N TYR A 63 -12.60 -7.45 -2.82
CA TYR A 63 -13.85 -6.94 -2.26
C TYR A 63 -15.07 -7.57 -2.95
N PHE A 64 -15.03 -7.72 -4.28
CA PHE A 64 -16.08 -8.37 -5.06
C PHE A 64 -16.30 -9.82 -4.61
N PHE A 65 -15.24 -10.62 -4.52
CA PHE A 65 -15.34 -12.02 -4.05
C PHE A 65 -15.78 -12.15 -2.59
N ARG A 66 -15.41 -11.21 -1.71
CA ARG A 66 -15.89 -11.21 -0.31
C ARG A 66 -17.36 -10.84 -0.19
N LYS A 67 -17.87 -9.97 -1.06
CA LYS A 67 -19.29 -9.59 -1.06
C LYS A 67 -20.19 -10.77 -1.42
N ASP A 68 -19.75 -11.67 -2.29
CA ASP A 68 -20.51 -12.88 -2.65
C ASP A 68 -20.62 -13.91 -1.51
N VAL A 69 -19.62 -13.96 -0.62
CA VAL A 69 -19.57 -14.89 0.52
C VAL A 69 -20.54 -14.49 1.65
N ASP A 70 -20.82 -13.19 1.82
CA ASP A 70 -21.70 -12.69 2.89
C ASP A 70 -23.20 -12.79 2.55
N ILE A 71 -23.55 -13.04 1.28
CA ILE A 71 -24.95 -13.14 0.83
C ILE A 71 -25.52 -14.57 1.01
N HIS A 72 -24.66 -15.55 1.34
CA HIS A 72 -25.02 -16.97 1.47
C HIS A 72 -24.89 -17.52 2.90
N ALA A 73 -24.74 -16.68 3.92
CA ALA A 73 -24.76 -17.06 5.34
C ALA A 73 -26.04 -16.56 6.02
#